data_AF-A0A0P8A642-F1
#
_entry.id   AF-A0A0P8A642-F1
#
_cell.length_a   1.000
_cell.length_b   1.000
_cell.length_c   1.000
_cell.angle_alpha   90.00
_cell.angle_beta   90.00
_cell.angle_gamma   90.00
#
_symmetry.space_group_name_H-M   'P 1'
#
loop_
_entity.id
_entity.type
_entity.pdbx_description
1 polymer ?
#
loop_
_entity_poly.entity_id
_entity_poly.type
_entity_poly.pdbx_seq_one_letter_code
_entity_poly.pdbx_strand_id
1 'polypeptide(L)'
;MAYISPLDLGETAQQRWLTWLDTWLDDSDLSLSLPEEPSIVLKRELPSSQLSEPQRVVFAITQDQAGNLLGASPYPLQVTGDEALDQYARQSLIEALAERNLESSVPGQVLADVMVVDLIPTEEPTDAVQKSPPGVDQAPEPSSTPPQTKKR
;
A
#
# COMPACT_ATOMS: atom_id res chain seq x y z
N MET A 1 -7.38 5.80 11.80
CA MET A 1 -6.58 7.00 12.14
C MET A 1 -5.66 7.27 10.97
N ALA A 2 -5.72 8.45 10.36
CA ALA A 2 -4.78 8.83 9.30
C ALA A 2 -3.43 9.13 9.95
N TYR A 3 -2.34 8.56 9.42
CA TYR A 3 -0.99 8.89 9.88
C TYR A 3 -0.66 10.31 9.42
N ILE A 4 -0.87 11.28 10.30
CA ILE A 4 -0.43 12.68 10.15
C ILE A 4 0.67 12.96 11.19
N SER A 5 1.58 11.99 11.38
CA SER A 5 2.73 12.14 12.26
C SER A 5 3.98 12.38 11.42
N PRO A 6 4.93 13.20 11.92
CA PRO A 6 6.23 13.38 11.29
C PRO A 6 6.93 12.03 11.12
N LEU A 7 7.82 11.99 10.14
CA LEU A 7 8.63 10.82 9.85
C LEU A 7 9.61 10.58 11.01
N ASP A 8 9.22 9.74 11.98
CA ASP A 8 10.10 9.30 13.07
C ASP A 8 11.09 8.25 12.54
N LEU A 9 12.05 8.72 11.76
CA LEU A 9 13.05 7.91 11.08
C LEU A 9 14.32 7.84 11.93
N GLY A 10 14.67 6.62 12.37
CA GLY A 10 15.87 6.38 13.18
C GLY A 10 17.19 6.51 12.41
N GLU A 11 18.31 6.34 13.11
CA GLU A 11 19.67 6.48 12.54
C GLU A 11 19.92 5.64 11.28
N THR A 12 19.37 4.42 11.22
CA THR A 12 19.46 3.56 10.04
C THR A 12 18.84 4.19 8.81
N ALA A 13 17.71 4.88 8.96
CA ALA A 13 17.06 5.58 7.87
C ALA A 13 17.88 6.78 7.40
N GLN A 14 18.48 7.54 8.33
CA GLN A 14 19.41 8.64 8.01
C GLN A 14 20.64 8.12 7.23
N GLN A 15 21.22 6.98 7.61
CA GLN A 15 22.34 6.40 6.86
C GLN A 15 21.94 5.96 5.45
N ARG A 16 20.76 5.37 5.28
CA ARG A 16 20.23 4.98 3.96
C ARG A 16 19.93 6.20 3.09
N TRP A 17 19.44 7.27 3.70
CA TRP A 17 19.22 8.56 3.05
C TRP A 17 20.53 9.13 2.51
N LEU A 18 21.56 9.24 3.34
CA LEU A 18 22.86 9.76 2.91
C LEU A 18 23.49 8.91 1.80
N THR A 19 23.40 7.57 1.92
CA THR A 19 23.84 6.64 0.86
C THR A 19 23.11 6.88 -0.46
N TRP A 20 21.81 7.16 -0.40
CA TRP A 20 21.02 7.45 -1.61
C TRP A 20 21.39 8.81 -2.22
N LEU A 21 21.60 9.84 -1.39
CA LEU A 21 22.04 11.15 -1.86
C LEU A 21 23.38 11.06 -2.59
N ASP A 22 24.34 10.32 -2.03
CA ASP A 22 25.65 10.05 -2.65
C ASP A 22 25.53 9.44 -4.05
N THR A 23 24.49 8.63 -4.29
CA THR A 23 24.24 8.00 -5.60
C THR A 23 23.72 8.99 -6.65
N TRP A 24 22.98 10.02 -6.25
CA TRP A 24 22.30 10.94 -7.18
C TRP A 24 22.96 12.29 -7.33
N LEU A 25 23.70 12.70 -6.32
CA LEU A 25 24.23 14.03 -6.22
C LEU A 25 25.76 13.97 -6.21
N ASP A 26 26.33 14.04 -7.41
CA ASP A 26 27.78 13.95 -7.70
C ASP A 26 28.64 14.95 -6.88
N ASP A 27 28.04 16.03 -6.36
CA ASP A 27 28.72 17.14 -5.66
C ASP A 27 27.87 17.78 -4.54
N SER A 28 26.79 17.15 -4.07
CA SER A 28 25.90 17.84 -3.12
C SER A 28 26.31 17.73 -1.67
N ASP A 29 25.91 18.78 -0.96
CA ASP A 29 25.94 18.96 0.47
C ASP A 29 25.33 17.75 1.20
N LEU A 30 26.17 16.76 1.56
CA LEU A 30 25.78 15.60 2.37
C LEU A 30 25.30 15.99 3.79
N SER A 31 25.16 17.28 4.08
CA SER A 31 24.50 17.82 5.27
C SER A 31 22.97 17.90 5.12
N LEU A 32 22.41 17.53 3.96
CA LEU A 32 20.97 17.43 3.77
C LEU A 32 20.37 16.41 4.75
N SER A 33 19.60 16.92 5.70
CA SER A 33 18.88 16.13 6.67
C SER A 33 17.67 15.46 6.02
N LEU A 34 17.21 14.36 6.61
CA LEU A 34 15.92 13.77 6.24
C LEU A 34 14.82 14.83 6.38
N PRO A 35 13.95 15.00 5.38
CA PRO A 35 12.80 15.88 5.50
C PRO A 35 11.83 15.35 6.59
N GLU A 36 11.26 16.27 7.37
CA GLU A 36 10.35 15.95 8.47
C GLU A 36 8.97 15.48 7.97
N GLU A 37 8.57 15.94 6.79
CA GLU A 37 7.30 15.65 6.13
C GLU A 37 7.55 15.01 4.75
N PRO A 38 6.72 14.04 4.35
CA PRO A 38 6.81 13.47 3.00
C PRO A 38 6.18 14.39 1.96
N SER A 39 6.88 14.58 0.84
CA SER A 39 6.32 15.27 -0.33
C SER A 39 5.19 14.50 -1.01
N ILE A 40 5.20 13.17 -0.91
CA ILE A 40 4.21 12.28 -1.53
C ILE A 40 3.73 11.23 -0.53
N VAL A 41 2.41 11.06 -0.47
CA VAL A 41 1.73 10.02 0.33
C VAL A 41 0.89 9.14 -0.58
N LEU A 42 1.32 7.90 -0.79
CA LEU A 42 0.56 6.88 -1.51
C LEU A 42 -0.21 6.01 -0.51
N LYS A 43 -1.55 6.01 -0.59
CA LYS A 43 -2.39 5.15 0.26
C LYS A 43 -2.78 3.89 -0.50
N ARG A 44 -2.56 2.73 0.13
CA ARG A 44 -2.94 1.43 -0.42
C ARG A 44 -3.77 0.65 0.59
N GLU A 45 -4.94 0.24 0.15
CA GLU A 45 -5.90 -0.49 0.94
C GLU A 45 -5.65 -2.00 0.78
N LEU A 46 -5.50 -2.70 1.91
CA LEU A 46 -5.28 -4.15 1.96
C LEU A 46 -6.34 -4.80 2.86
N PRO A 47 -6.82 -6.01 2.55
CA PRO A 47 -7.78 -6.69 3.41
C PRO A 47 -7.21 -6.93 4.81
N SER A 48 -8.05 -6.81 5.84
CA SER A 48 -7.67 -7.04 7.25
C SER A 48 -6.99 -8.40 7.50
N SER A 49 -7.28 -9.40 6.65
CA SER A 49 -6.66 -10.73 6.70
C SER A 49 -5.18 -10.72 6.28
N GLN A 50 -4.72 -9.71 5.54
CA GLN A 50 -3.31 -9.53 5.12
C GLN A 50 -2.59 -8.44 5.93
N LEU A 51 -3.34 -7.51 6.52
CA LEU A 51 -2.80 -6.39 7.28
C LEU A 51 -3.69 -6.17 8.50
N SER A 52 -3.20 -6.44 9.70
CA SER A 52 -4.02 -6.30 10.93
C SER A 52 -4.01 -4.89 11.51
N GLU A 53 -2.95 -4.14 11.24
CA GLU A 53 -2.76 -2.76 11.68
C GLU A 53 -2.14 -1.95 10.54
N PRO A 54 -2.38 -0.63 10.45
CA PRO A 54 -1.79 0.14 9.39
C PRO A 54 -0.26 0.13 9.47
N GLN A 55 0.38 0.03 8.31
CA GLN A 55 1.83 -0.04 8.19
C GLN A 55 2.33 1.03 7.23
N ARG A 56 3.57 1.48 7.43
CA ARG A 56 4.18 2.53 6.62
C ARG A 56 5.55 2.12 6.11
N VAL A 57 5.74 2.24 4.81
CA VAL A 57 7.05 2.07 4.15
C VAL A 57 7.49 3.43 3.61
N VAL A 58 8.75 3.79 3.86
CA VAL A 58 9.28 5.11 3.48
C VAL A 58 10.39 4.93 2.47
N PHE A 59 10.36 5.70 1.40
CA PHE A 59 11.33 5.66 0.31
C PHE A 59 11.97 7.03 0.14
N ALA A 60 13.27 7.05 -0.11
CA ALA A 60 13.92 8.25 -0.62
C ALA A 60 13.60 8.38 -2.11
N ILE A 61 13.39 9.60 -2.57
CA ILE A 61 13.08 9.92 -3.95
C ILE A 61 13.88 11.14 -4.41
N THR A 62 13.98 11.30 -5.72
CA THR A 62 14.46 12.53 -6.35
C THR A 62 13.40 13.04 -7.30
N GLN A 63 13.16 14.35 -7.31
CA GLN A 63 12.17 15.01 -8.15
C GLN A 63 12.80 16.15 -8.94
N ASP A 64 12.26 16.43 -10.13
CA ASP A 64 12.59 17.65 -10.88
C ASP A 64 11.81 18.87 -10.38
N GLN A 65 12.10 20.04 -10.96
CA GLN A 65 11.50 21.32 -10.57
C GLN A 65 9.98 21.38 -10.81
N ALA A 66 9.45 20.51 -11.66
CA ALA A 66 8.04 20.40 -11.98
C ALA A 66 7.35 19.33 -11.11
N GLY A 67 8.07 18.74 -10.14
CA GLY A 67 7.54 17.72 -9.24
C GLY A 67 7.53 16.32 -9.86
N ASN A 68 8.13 16.11 -11.04
CA ASN A 68 8.18 14.79 -11.64
C ASN A 68 9.24 13.95 -10.94
N LEU A 69 8.92 12.68 -10.64
CA LEU A 69 9.90 11.77 -10.08
C LEU A 69 11.01 11.46 -11.09
N LEU A 70 12.26 11.66 -10.68
CA LEU A 70 13.46 11.29 -11.43
C LEU A 70 13.98 9.92 -11.00
N GLY A 71 13.81 9.58 -9.73
CA GLY A 71 14.25 8.30 -9.17
C GLY A 71 13.65 8.02 -7.81
N ALA A 72 13.62 6.75 -7.44
CA ALA A 72 13.29 6.28 -6.10
C ALA A 72 14.32 5.27 -5.63
N SER A 73 14.65 5.30 -4.33
CA SER A 73 15.56 4.33 -3.74
C SER A 73 14.96 2.93 -3.81
N PRO A 74 15.68 1.94 -4.37
CA PRO A 74 15.25 0.55 -4.32
C PRO A 74 15.27 -0.03 -2.89
N TYR A 75 15.99 0.64 -1.98
CA TYR A 75 16.11 0.28 -0.57
C TYR A 75 15.30 1.28 0.28
N PRO A 76 14.17 0.86 0.87
CA PRO A 76 13.36 1.71 1.72
C PRO A 76 14.17 2.26 2.90
N LEU A 77 13.93 3.51 3.25
CA LEU A 77 14.46 4.13 4.46
C LEU A 77 13.89 3.45 5.71
N GLN A 78 12.60 3.12 5.66
CA GLN A 78 11.87 2.37 6.68
C GLN A 78 11.07 1.25 6.04
N VAL A 79 11.08 0.09 6.68
CA VAL A 79 10.37 -1.14 6.29
C VAL A 79 9.39 -1.53 7.39
N THR A 80 8.40 -2.34 7.02
CA THR A 80 7.41 -2.91 7.96
C THR A 80 7.96 -4.07 8.77
N GLY A 81 9.02 -4.74 8.29
CA GLY A 81 9.52 -5.99 8.84
C GLY A 81 8.84 -7.23 8.26
N ASP A 82 7.81 -7.06 7.42
CA ASP A 82 7.19 -8.10 6.62
C ASP A 82 7.61 -7.96 5.15
N GLU A 83 8.33 -8.96 4.65
CA GLU A 83 8.88 -8.92 3.29
C GLU A 83 7.79 -8.80 2.21
N ALA A 84 6.63 -9.44 2.41
CA ALA A 84 5.54 -9.41 1.44
C ALA A 84 4.90 -8.02 1.38
N LEU A 85 4.70 -7.38 2.54
CA LEU A 85 4.20 -6.00 2.60
C LEU A 85 5.22 -5.01 2.02
N ASP A 86 6.51 -5.19 2.30
CA ASP A 86 7.56 -4.31 1.76
C ASP A 86 7.73 -4.48 0.24
N GLN A 87 7.54 -5.69 -0.29
CA GLN A 87 7.49 -5.94 -1.74
C GLN A 87 6.24 -5.33 -2.37
N TYR A 88 5.08 -5.46 -1.73
CA TYR A 88 3.84 -4.84 -2.19
C TYR A 88 3.93 -3.31 -2.23
N ALA A 89 4.54 -2.69 -1.21
CA ALA A 89 4.78 -1.26 -1.18
C ALA A 89 5.71 -0.79 -2.31
N ARG A 90 6.77 -1.56 -2.59
CA ARG A 90 7.66 -1.32 -3.74
C ARG A 90 6.92 -1.43 -5.08
N GLN A 91 6.09 -2.45 -5.26
CA GLN A 91 5.30 -2.62 -6.48
C GLN A 91 4.32 -1.46 -6.66
N SER A 92 3.66 -1.04 -5.57
CA SER A 92 2.73 0.08 -5.55
C SER A 92 3.38 1.40 -5.95
N LEU A 93 4.63 1.62 -5.56
CA LEU A 93 5.45 2.75 -6.00
C LEU A 93 5.73 2.71 -7.51
N ILE A 94 6.15 1.54 -8.03
CA ILE A 94 6.42 1.36 -9.46
C ILE A 94 5.16 1.62 -10.30
N GLU A 95 4.00 1.14 -9.84
CA GLU A 95 2.72 1.38 -10.49
C GLU A 95 2.35 2.87 -10.48
N ALA A 96 2.40 3.52 -9.31
CA ALA A 96 2.09 4.95 -9.19
C ALA A 96 2.99 5.82 -10.06
N LEU A 97 4.26 5.42 -10.22
CA LEU A 97 5.21 6.04 -11.13
C LEU A 97 4.82 5.88 -12.60
N ALA A 98 4.47 4.66 -13.00
CA ALA A 98 4.04 4.36 -14.36
C ALA A 98 2.78 5.16 -14.74
N GLU A 99 1.88 5.35 -13.78
CA GLU A 99 0.62 6.09 -13.95
C GLU A 99 0.79 7.62 -13.90
N ARG A 100 1.99 8.12 -13.58
CA ARG A 100 2.27 9.56 -13.35
C ARG A 100 1.32 10.20 -12.33
N ASN A 101 0.84 9.41 -11.37
CA ASN A 101 -0.18 9.82 -10.40
C ASN A 101 0.45 10.36 -9.10
N LEU A 102 1.56 11.08 -9.24
CA LEU A 102 2.34 11.59 -8.12
C LEU A 102 2.34 13.11 -8.19
N GLU A 103 1.50 13.74 -7.39
CA GLU A 103 1.48 15.19 -7.22
C GLU A 103 2.51 15.58 -6.17
N SER A 104 3.58 16.26 -6.58
CA SER A 104 4.55 16.86 -5.64
C SER A 104 4.06 18.22 -5.16
N SER A 105 4.30 18.51 -3.88
CA SER A 105 3.87 19.77 -3.24
C SER A 105 4.92 20.89 -3.30
N VAL A 106 6.12 20.65 -3.87
CA VAL A 106 7.26 21.60 -3.75
C VAL A 106 7.75 22.07 -5.13
N PRO A 107 7.62 23.38 -5.47
CA PRO A 107 8.21 23.93 -6.68
C PRO A 107 9.67 24.37 -6.48
N GLY A 108 10.56 23.97 -7.42
CA GLY A 108 11.93 24.52 -7.56
C GLY A 108 13.08 23.53 -7.33
N GLN A 109 14.08 23.57 -8.23
CA GLN A 109 15.29 22.72 -8.33
C GLN A 109 15.08 21.19 -8.19
N VAL A 110 16.09 20.40 -8.56
CA VAL A 110 16.02 18.95 -8.31
C VAL A 110 16.12 18.76 -6.81
N LEU A 111 15.11 18.15 -6.20
CA LEU A 111 15.05 17.94 -4.75
C LEU A 111 15.16 16.45 -4.45
N ALA A 112 16.01 16.13 -3.48
CA ALA A 112 15.90 14.86 -2.78
C ALA A 112 14.83 15.01 -1.71
N ASP A 113 13.89 14.08 -1.68
CA ASP A 113 12.75 14.10 -0.77
C ASP A 113 12.37 12.67 -0.38
N VAL A 114 11.30 12.50 0.38
CA VAL A 114 10.78 11.21 0.81
C VAL A 114 9.32 11.03 0.38
N MET A 115 9.03 9.81 -0.04
CA MET A 115 7.67 9.34 -0.29
C MET A 115 7.32 8.28 0.74
N VAL A 116 6.06 8.29 1.18
CA VAL A 116 5.50 7.21 2.00
C VAL A 116 4.48 6.39 1.23
N VAL A 117 4.47 5.09 1.50
CA VAL A 117 3.39 4.18 1.16
C VAL A 117 2.70 3.77 2.45
N ASP A 118 1.51 4.30 2.66
CA ASP A 118 0.63 3.97 3.78
C ASP A 118 -0.24 2.78 3.39
N LEU A 119 0.02 1.64 4.03
CA LEU A 119 -0.78 0.44 3.92
C LEU A 119 -1.89 0.52 4.98
N ILE A 120 -3.14 0.50 4.54
CA ILE A 120 -4.31 0.71 5.38
C ILE A 120 -5.16 -0.56 5.35
N PRO A 121 -5.48 -1.15 6.51
CA PRO A 121 -6.36 -2.30 6.55
C PRO A 121 -7.78 -1.87 6.20
N THR A 122 -8.40 -2.55 5.24
CA THR A 122 -9.82 -2.42 4.97
C THR A 122 -10.57 -3.33 5.92
N GLU A 123 -11.60 -2.81 6.56
CA GLU A 123 -12.58 -3.64 7.25
C GLU A 123 -13.17 -4.58 6.20
N GLU A 124 -13.01 -5.89 6.40
CA GLU A 124 -13.80 -6.84 5.61
C GLU A 124 -15.27 -6.45 5.78
N PRO A 125 -16.07 -6.33 4.71
CA PRO A 125 -17.49 -6.18 4.90
C PRO A 125 -17.95 -7.40 5.68
N THR A 126 -18.35 -7.19 6.94
CA THR A 126 -19.12 -8.14 7.75
C THR A 126 -20.52 -8.39 7.14
N ASP A 127 -20.65 -8.38 5.81
CA ASP A 127 -21.85 -8.69 5.04
C ASP A 127 -21.76 -10.10 4.46
N ALA A 128 -21.59 -11.07 5.36
CA ALA A 128 -21.98 -12.45 5.15
C ALA A 128 -22.44 -13.11 6.47
N VAL A 129 -23.07 -12.33 7.36
CA VAL A 129 -23.98 -12.87 8.38
C VAL A 129 -25.40 -12.51 7.96
N GLN A 130 -25.95 -13.27 7.01
CA GLN A 130 -27.38 -13.44 6.70
C GLN A 130 -27.46 -14.51 5.60
N LYS A 131 -27.97 -15.73 5.76
CA LYS A 131 -28.69 -16.46 6.80
C LYS A 131 -28.33 -17.93 6.54
N SER A 132 -27.96 -18.69 7.56
CA SER A 132 -28.25 -20.13 7.51
C SER A 132 -29.77 -20.25 7.30
N PRO A 133 -30.26 -20.97 6.27
CA PRO A 133 -31.67 -21.30 6.24
C PRO A 133 -31.98 -22.14 7.49
N PRO A 134 -33.04 -21.83 8.26
CA PRO A 134 -33.46 -22.73 9.32
C PRO A 134 -33.82 -24.07 8.67
N GLY A 135 -33.28 -25.15 9.23
CA GLY A 135 -33.46 -26.48 8.67
C GLY A 135 -34.92 -26.94 8.60
N VAL A 136 -35.06 -28.04 7.86
CA VAL A 136 -36.21 -28.94 7.74
C VAL A 136 -37.25 -28.57 6.68
N ASP A 137 -37.06 -29.11 5.47
CA ASP A 137 -38.02 -30.09 4.95
C ASP A 137 -37.26 -31.13 4.10
N GLN A 138 -37.22 -32.36 4.59
CA GLN A 138 -36.86 -33.52 3.79
C GLN A 138 -37.99 -33.74 2.79
N ALA A 139 -37.80 -33.39 1.52
CA ALA A 139 -38.63 -33.91 0.44
C ALA A 139 -37.82 -35.01 -0.28
N PRO A 140 -38.27 -36.27 -0.23
CA PRO A 140 -37.52 -37.42 -0.75
C PRO A 140 -37.53 -37.46 -2.29
N GLU A 141 -36.44 -38.03 -2.81
CA GLU A 141 -36.16 -38.54 -4.17
C GLU A 141 -37.33 -38.56 -5.17
N PRO A 142 -37.16 -38.09 -6.43
CA PRO A 142 -38.08 -38.43 -7.50
C PRO A 142 -37.84 -39.89 -7.93
N SER A 143 -38.45 -40.84 -7.22
CA SER A 143 -38.75 -42.15 -7.77
C SER A 143 -39.81 -42.00 -8.86
N SER A 144 -39.39 -42.23 -10.10
CA SER A 144 -40.25 -42.27 -11.26
C SER A 144 -41.33 -43.37 -11.16
N THR A 145 -42.57 -42.96 -11.44
CA THR A 145 -43.77 -43.75 -11.86
C THR A 145 -44.51 -44.59 -10.82
N PRO A 146 -45.84 -44.85 -10.99
CA PRO A 146 -46.90 -44.25 -11.83
C PRO A 146 -48.19 -43.93 -11.00
N PRO A 147 -49.32 -43.55 -11.63
CA PRO A 147 -50.58 -44.09 -11.13
C PRO A 147 -51.43 -44.77 -12.21
N GLN A 148 -51.95 -45.94 -11.82
CA GLN A 148 -52.87 -46.78 -12.55
C GLN A 148 -54.34 -46.36 -12.30
N THR A 149 -55.13 -46.35 -13.37
CA THR A 149 -56.49 -46.92 -13.49
C THR A 149 -57.67 -46.17 -12.82
N LYS A 150 -58.71 -45.80 -13.61
CA LYS A 150 -59.99 -46.56 -13.76
C LYS A 150 -61.15 -45.76 -14.40
N LYS A 151 -61.77 -46.37 -15.43
CA LYS A 151 -63.18 -46.31 -15.90
C LYS A 151 -63.84 -44.97 -16.25
N ARG A 152 -64.27 -44.88 -17.52
CA ARG A 152 -65.70 -44.82 -17.86
C ARG A 152 -65.99 -45.77 -19.03
#